data_AF-A0A3E1NSV1-F1
#
_entry.id   AF-A0A3E1NSV1-F1
#
_cell.length_a   1.000
_cell.length_b   1.000
_cell.length_c   1.000
_cell.angle_alpha   90.00
_cell.angle_beta   90.00
_cell.angle_gamma   90.00
#
_symmetry.space_group_name_H-M   'P 1'
#
loop_
_entity.id
_entity.type
_entity.pdbx_description
1 polymer ?
#
loop_
_entity_poly.entity_id
_entity_poly.type
_entity_poly.pdbx_seq_one_letter_code
_entity_poly.pdbx_strand_id
1 'polypeptide(L)'
;MFFIYGTRYLGGVKSYNGQEIQTKFAHFCFLPLFPVEGDSLLVTESGFGTRKGIYMKLNNTSVLAGYGRMWMIGLTIGSFALASGSGMAAWLIVALAFAAFTIYLMMFYGKNTPEEIEERELIGSLTGIYARAEWLSDNICDTIYCRMRDAYATEGRDWKADLKNGIVPNPKLIYVMAMLNNAYMPGEENFELRMKAAELYAASLN
;
A
#
# COMPACT_ATOMS: atom_id res chain seq x y z
N MET A 1 16.86 7.03 -33.51
CA MET A 1 16.01 6.22 -32.63
C MET A 1 16.56 6.35 -31.22
N PHE A 2 15.80 6.90 -30.28
CA PHE A 2 16.25 7.06 -28.89
C PHE A 2 15.71 5.90 -28.07
N PHE A 3 16.62 5.06 -27.56
CA PHE A 3 16.27 4.03 -26.59
C PHE A 3 16.23 4.67 -25.21
N ILE A 4 15.06 4.64 -24.57
CA ILE A 4 14.87 5.15 -23.22
C ILE A 4 14.79 3.93 -22.29
N TYR A 5 15.80 3.78 -21.45
CA TYR A 5 15.89 2.74 -20.44
C TYR A 5 16.10 3.37 -19.06
N GLY A 6 15.61 2.70 -18.02
CA GLY A 6 15.78 3.16 -16.64
C GLY A 6 14.74 2.56 -15.70
N THR A 7 14.53 3.23 -14.57
CA THR A 7 13.49 2.84 -13.60
C THR A 7 12.43 3.91 -13.44
N ARG A 8 11.17 3.52 -13.27
CA ARG A 8 10.07 4.45 -13.03
C ARG A 8 9.07 3.86 -12.04
N TYR A 9 8.55 4.70 -11.16
CA TYR A 9 7.45 4.32 -10.27
C TYR A 9 6.11 4.36 -11.02
N LEU A 10 5.42 3.24 -11.04
CA LEU A 10 4.12 3.04 -11.70
C LEU A 10 3.15 2.31 -10.76
N GLY A 11 1.91 2.13 -11.20
CA GLY A 11 0.94 1.33 -10.47
C GLY A 11 0.43 1.99 -9.18
N GLY A 12 0.22 3.30 -9.19
CA GLY A 12 -0.38 4.03 -8.06
C GLY A 12 -1.70 3.41 -7.63
N VAL A 13 -1.74 2.92 -6.39
CA VAL A 13 -2.92 2.30 -5.76
C VAL A 13 -3.02 2.77 -4.32
N LYS A 14 -4.17 2.50 -3.68
CA LYS A 14 -4.39 2.74 -2.24
C LYS A 14 -4.06 4.19 -1.84
N SER A 15 -4.51 5.17 -2.63
CA SER A 15 -4.33 6.60 -2.31
C SER A 15 -5.16 7.00 -1.09
N TYR A 16 -4.54 7.57 -0.06
CA TYR A 16 -5.20 8.05 1.16
C TYR A 16 -4.32 9.09 1.86
N ASN A 17 -4.94 10.18 2.32
CA ASN A 17 -4.30 11.30 3.01
C ASN A 17 -3.00 11.81 2.33
N GLY A 18 -3.06 12.01 1.01
CA GLY A 18 -1.91 12.46 0.21
C GLY A 18 -0.81 11.41 0.01
N GLN A 19 -0.99 10.18 0.52
CA GLN A 19 -0.03 9.09 0.38
C GLN A 19 -0.59 8.00 -0.54
N GLU A 20 0.25 7.45 -1.42
CA GLU A 20 -0.14 6.35 -2.33
C GLU A 20 0.95 5.29 -2.44
N ILE A 21 0.56 4.06 -2.76
CA ILE A 21 1.50 2.96 -2.98
C ILE A 21 1.87 2.88 -4.45
N GLN A 22 3.16 2.84 -4.74
CA GLN A 22 3.68 2.66 -6.08
C GLN A 22 4.79 1.63 -6.12
N THR A 23 4.96 0.98 -7.26
CA THR A 23 6.04 0.02 -7.48
C THR A 23 7.01 0.56 -8.51
N LYS A 24 8.30 0.41 -8.23
CA LYS A 24 9.35 0.75 -9.17
C LYS A 24 9.50 -0.36 -10.20
N PHE A 25 9.49 0.00 -11.47
CA PHE A 25 9.70 -0.92 -12.58
C PHE A 25 10.96 -0.54 -13.35
N ALA A 26 11.73 -1.55 -13.74
CA ALA A 26 12.63 -1.40 -14.87
C ALA A 26 11.78 -1.23 -16.14
N HIS A 27 12.10 -0.25 -16.97
CA HIS A 27 11.36 0.01 -18.19
C HIS A 27 12.28 0.11 -19.41
N PHE A 28 11.72 -0.23 -20.56
CA PHE A 28 12.31 -0.04 -21.87
C PHE A 28 11.29 0.62 -22.79
N CYS A 29 11.63 1.75 -23.39
CA CYS A 29 10.71 2.55 -24.21
C CYS A 29 9.38 2.83 -23.49
N PHE A 30 9.46 3.19 -22.20
CA PHE A 30 8.34 3.42 -21.27
C PHE A 30 7.51 2.19 -20.88
N LEU A 31 7.75 1.01 -21.46
CA LEU A 31 7.06 -0.22 -21.09
C LEU A 31 7.69 -0.85 -19.85
N PRO A 32 6.94 -1.16 -18.78
CA PRO A 32 7.45 -1.87 -17.62
C PRO A 32 7.82 -3.30 -18.03
N LEU A 33 9.03 -3.72 -17.70
CA LEU A 33 9.54 -5.06 -17.97
C LEU A 33 9.34 -5.96 -16.75
N PHE A 34 10.00 -5.64 -15.64
CA PHE A 34 9.90 -6.35 -14.37
C PHE A 34 9.89 -5.35 -13.19
N PRO A 35 9.18 -5.65 -12.10
CA PRO A 35 9.31 -4.87 -10.87
C PRO A 35 10.74 -5.00 -10.35
N VAL A 36 11.27 -3.91 -9.81
CA VAL A 36 12.55 -3.95 -9.09
C VAL A 36 12.26 -4.56 -7.71
N GLU A 37 12.96 -5.63 -7.36
CA GLU A 37 12.75 -6.36 -6.11
C GLU A 37 12.84 -5.43 -4.90
N GLY A 38 11.90 -5.56 -3.96
CA GLY A 38 11.87 -4.79 -2.71
C GLY A 38 11.49 -3.30 -2.83
N ASP A 39 11.25 -2.78 -4.04
CA ASP A 39 11.08 -1.34 -4.29
C ASP A 39 9.61 -0.93 -4.53
N SER A 40 8.69 -1.33 -3.64
CA SER A 40 7.45 -0.56 -3.49
C SER A 40 7.69 0.61 -2.56
N LEU A 41 7.05 1.75 -2.85
CA LEU A 41 7.22 3.00 -2.15
C LEU A 41 5.86 3.54 -1.72
N LEU A 42 5.70 3.83 -0.43
CA LEU A 42 4.65 4.73 0.05
C LEU A 42 5.06 6.14 -0.32
N VAL A 43 4.55 6.67 -1.41
CA VAL A 43 4.86 8.03 -1.84
C VAL A 43 4.19 9.00 -0.88
N THR A 44 4.98 9.82 -0.20
CA THR A 44 4.50 10.87 0.71
C THR A 44 4.62 12.25 0.09
N GLU A 45 5.55 12.42 -0.85
CA GLU A 45 5.74 13.64 -1.62
C GLU A 45 6.01 13.29 -3.09
N SER A 46 5.28 13.94 -3.98
CA SER A 46 5.50 13.86 -5.43
C SER A 46 5.87 15.23 -5.99
N GLY A 47 7.06 15.33 -6.60
CA GLY A 47 7.55 16.52 -7.30
C GLY A 47 7.94 16.22 -8.75
N PHE A 48 8.32 17.26 -9.50
CA PHE A 48 8.77 17.11 -10.88
C PHE A 48 10.10 16.33 -10.94
N GLY A 49 10.03 15.06 -11.32
CA GLY A 49 11.20 14.18 -11.45
C GLY A 49 11.68 13.52 -10.15
N THR A 50 11.12 13.89 -8.98
CA THR A 50 11.51 13.30 -7.69
C THR A 50 10.29 12.79 -6.94
N ARG A 51 10.38 11.56 -6.43
CA ARG A 51 9.42 10.99 -5.48
C ARG A 51 10.15 10.69 -4.19
N LYS A 52 9.60 11.14 -3.07
CA LYS A 52 10.06 10.74 -1.74
C LYS A 52 8.97 9.91 -1.09
N GLY A 53 9.41 8.98 -0.26
CA GLY A 53 8.51 8.06 0.37
C GLY A 53 9.22 7.07 1.27
N ILE A 54 8.42 6.14 1.77
CA ILE A 54 8.85 5.11 2.69
C ILE A 54 8.89 3.78 1.96
N TYR A 55 10.06 3.13 1.94
CA TYR A 55 10.21 1.82 1.30
C TYR A 55 9.36 0.78 2.02
N MET A 56 8.67 -0.05 1.23
CA MET A 56 7.73 -1.06 1.71
C MET A 56 7.93 -2.37 0.98
N LYS A 57 7.32 -3.43 1.51
CA LYS A 57 7.28 -4.73 0.85
C LYS A 57 6.59 -4.60 -0.52
N LEU A 58 7.03 -5.42 -1.47
CA LEU A 58 6.49 -5.40 -2.83
C LEU A 58 4.96 -5.58 -2.80
N ASN A 59 4.24 -4.62 -3.37
CA ASN A 59 2.78 -4.63 -3.37
C ASN A 59 2.25 -5.19 -4.69
N ASN A 60 1.76 -6.44 -4.67
CA ASN A 60 1.25 -7.11 -5.86
C ASN A 60 0.08 -6.35 -6.54
N THR A 61 -0.77 -5.67 -5.78
CA THR A 61 -1.85 -4.85 -6.31
C THR A 61 -1.30 -3.67 -7.12
N SER A 62 -0.26 -3.01 -6.62
CA SER A 62 0.45 -1.96 -7.36
C SER A 62 1.15 -2.51 -8.60
N VAL A 63 1.77 -3.69 -8.50
CA VAL A 63 2.42 -4.36 -9.64
C VAL A 63 1.42 -4.62 -10.76
N LEU A 64 0.31 -5.27 -10.44
CA LEU A 64 -0.77 -5.59 -11.38
C LEU A 64 -1.41 -4.32 -11.95
N ALA A 65 -1.59 -3.28 -11.14
CA ALA A 65 -2.08 -1.99 -11.63
C ALA A 65 -1.11 -1.35 -12.63
N GLY A 66 0.20 -1.45 -12.38
CA GLY A 66 1.24 -0.93 -13.27
C GLY A 66 1.21 -1.60 -14.64
N TYR A 67 1.24 -2.93 -14.67
CA TYR A 67 1.15 -3.69 -15.91
C TYR A 67 -0.20 -3.54 -16.60
N GLY A 68 -1.28 -3.81 -15.88
CA GLY A 68 -2.63 -3.84 -16.43
C GLY A 68 -2.98 -2.52 -17.10
N ARG A 69 -2.76 -1.38 -16.44
CA ARG A 69 -3.07 -0.08 -17.04
C ARG A 69 -2.26 0.17 -18.31
N MET A 70 -0.97 -0.14 -18.34
CA MET A 70 -0.15 0.15 -19.52
C MET A 70 -0.46 -0.78 -20.69
N TRP A 71 -0.54 -2.09 -20.46
CA TRP A 71 -0.84 -3.06 -21.51
C TRP A 71 -2.26 -2.90 -22.05
N MET A 72 -3.25 -2.62 -21.19
CA MET A 72 -4.63 -2.44 -21.62
C MET A 72 -4.83 -1.18 -22.47
N ILE A 73 -4.09 -0.09 -22.21
CA ILE A 73 -4.08 1.08 -23.10
C ILE A 73 -3.57 0.67 -24.49
N GLY A 74 -2.45 -0.06 -24.55
CA GLY A 74 -1.87 -0.52 -25.80
C GLY A 74 -2.82 -1.42 -26.59
N LEU A 75 -3.45 -2.38 -25.92
CA LEU A 75 -4.45 -3.28 -26.52
C LEU A 75 -5.70 -2.52 -27.00
N THR A 76 -6.16 -1.51 -26.25
CA THR A 76 -7.28 -0.67 -26.65
C THR A 76 -6.97 0.09 -27.94
N ILE A 77 -5.82 0.77 -28.00
CA ILE A 77 -5.38 1.53 -29.18
C ILE A 77 -5.17 0.59 -30.38
N GLY A 78 -4.50 -0.54 -30.17
CA GLY A 78 -4.23 -1.52 -31.22
C GLY A 78 -5.51 -2.10 -31.83
N SER A 79 -6.47 -2.52 -31.00
CA SER A 79 -7.76 -3.03 -31.46
C SER A 79 -8.56 -1.97 -32.22
N PHE A 80 -8.50 -0.70 -31.78
CA PHE A 80 -9.18 0.39 -32.48
C PHE A 80 -8.56 0.64 -33.88
N ALA A 81 -7.23 0.65 -33.98
CA ALA A 81 -6.54 0.78 -35.27
C ALA A 81 -6.88 -0.37 -36.23
N LEU A 82 -6.95 -1.61 -35.72
CA LEU A 82 -7.37 -2.78 -36.51
C LEU A 82 -8.82 -2.68 -36.98
N ALA A 83 -9.73 -2.18 -36.12
CA ALA A 83 -11.12 -1.94 -36.51
C ALA A 83 -11.24 -0.95 -37.65
N SER A 84 -10.49 0.18 -37.58
CA SER A 84 -10.48 1.20 -38.62
C SER A 84 -9.87 0.70 -39.93
N GLY A 85 -8.81 -0.11 -39.88
CA GLY A 85 -8.12 -0.60 -41.08
C GLY A 85 -8.80 -1.77 -41.78
N SER A 86 -9.49 -2.64 -41.03
CA SER A 86 -10.13 -3.86 -41.58
C SER A 86 -11.61 -3.70 -41.89
N GLY A 87 -12.28 -2.70 -41.30
CA GLY A 87 -13.74 -2.53 -41.39
C GLY A 87 -14.54 -3.63 -40.67
N MET A 88 -13.89 -4.56 -39.95
CA MET A 88 -14.57 -5.63 -39.25
C MET A 88 -15.15 -5.13 -37.92
N ALA A 89 -16.48 -5.16 -37.80
CA ALA A 89 -17.19 -4.75 -36.58
C ALA A 89 -16.74 -5.51 -35.32
N ALA A 90 -16.24 -6.75 -35.47
CA ALA A 90 -15.71 -7.54 -34.36
C ALA A 90 -14.55 -6.83 -33.62
N TRP A 91 -13.63 -6.18 -34.35
CA TRP A 91 -12.51 -5.47 -33.74
C TRP A 91 -12.98 -4.24 -32.96
N LEU A 92 -14.05 -3.58 -33.39
CA LEU A 92 -14.64 -2.47 -32.66
C LEU A 92 -15.22 -2.93 -31.32
N ILE A 93 -15.90 -4.08 -31.29
CA ILE A 93 -16.44 -4.67 -30.04
C ILE A 93 -15.29 -4.99 -29.07
N VAL A 94 -14.20 -5.60 -29.55
CA VAL A 94 -13.01 -5.90 -28.75
C VAL A 94 -12.37 -4.61 -28.21
N ALA A 95 -12.24 -3.58 -29.05
CA ALA A 95 -11.69 -2.29 -28.63
C ALA A 95 -12.53 -1.64 -27.53
N LEU A 96 -13.86 -1.68 -27.63
CA LEU A 96 -14.77 -1.17 -26.61
C LEU A 96 -14.67 -1.95 -25.30
N ALA A 97 -14.54 -3.28 -25.36
CA ALA A 97 -14.34 -4.11 -24.18
C ALA A 97 -13.02 -3.79 -23.46
N PHE A 98 -11.92 -3.63 -24.21
CA PHE A 98 -10.63 -3.22 -23.65
C PHE A 98 -10.64 -1.80 -23.11
N ALA A 99 -11.36 -0.87 -23.75
CA ALA A 99 -11.54 0.49 -23.25
C ALA A 99 -12.28 0.49 -21.90
N ALA A 100 -13.39 -0.25 -21.79
CA ALA A 100 -14.14 -0.38 -20.54
C ALA A 100 -13.28 -0.99 -19.43
N PHE A 101 -12.50 -2.03 -19.73
CA PHE A 101 -11.59 -2.63 -18.77
C PHE A 101 -10.44 -1.69 -18.37
N THR A 102 -9.90 -0.91 -19.32
CA THR A 102 -8.89 0.12 -19.04
C THR A 102 -9.43 1.16 -18.07
N ILE A 103 -10.64 1.65 -18.29
CA ILE A 103 -11.33 2.60 -17.41
C ILE A 103 -11.49 1.99 -16.01
N TYR A 104 -11.92 0.73 -15.93
CA TYR A 104 -12.01 0.01 -14.65
C TYR A 104 -10.67 -0.01 -13.90
N LEU A 105 -9.59 -0.40 -14.58
CA LEU A 105 -8.25 -0.46 -13.98
C LEU A 105 -7.71 0.91 -13.55
N MET A 106 -8.05 1.98 -14.26
CA MET A 106 -7.65 3.34 -13.90
C MET A 106 -8.44 3.90 -12.71
N MET A 107 -9.75 3.65 -12.68
CA MET A 107 -10.66 4.35 -11.76
C MET A 107 -11.02 3.55 -10.50
N PHE A 108 -10.99 2.22 -10.53
CA PHE A 108 -11.54 1.39 -9.46
C PHE A 108 -10.53 0.39 -8.90
N TYR A 109 -9.67 -0.17 -9.73
CA TYR A 109 -8.71 -1.18 -9.30
C TYR A 109 -7.69 -0.61 -8.29
N GLY A 110 -7.53 -1.32 -7.16
CA GLY A 110 -6.58 -0.96 -6.12
C GLY A 110 -7.04 0.14 -5.16
N LYS A 111 -8.35 0.44 -5.10
CA LYS A 111 -8.93 1.32 -4.07
C LYS A 111 -8.79 0.71 -2.66
N ASN A 112 -8.81 1.57 -1.65
CA ASN A 112 -8.80 1.14 -0.25
C ASN A 112 -10.14 0.54 0.15
N THR A 113 -10.12 -0.48 1.01
CA THR A 113 -11.32 -0.92 1.73
C THR A 113 -11.54 -0.06 2.98
N PRO A 114 -12.76 -0.01 3.54
CA PRO A 114 -13.03 0.74 4.78
C PRO A 114 -12.14 0.32 5.95
N GLU A 115 -11.90 -0.98 6.10
CA GLU A 115 -11.07 -1.55 7.16
C GLU A 115 -9.60 -1.11 6.99
N GLU A 116 -9.10 -1.10 5.75
CA GLU A 116 -7.75 -0.59 5.47
C GLU A 116 -7.64 0.90 5.78
N ILE A 117 -8.69 1.68 5.53
CA ILE A 117 -8.70 3.12 5.85
C ILE A 117 -8.59 3.32 7.37
N GLU A 118 -9.36 2.57 8.15
CA GLU A 118 -9.34 2.65 9.60
C GLU A 118 -7.97 2.28 10.18
N GLU A 119 -7.40 1.13 9.77
CA GLU A 119 -6.06 0.72 10.23
C GLU A 119 -4.99 1.76 9.88
N ARG A 120 -5.06 2.35 8.67
CA ARG A 120 -4.14 3.38 8.22
C ARG A 120 -4.31 4.68 8.99
N GLU A 121 -5.53 5.06 9.33
CA GLU A 121 -5.80 6.24 10.14
C GLU A 121 -5.27 6.07 11.57
N LEU A 122 -5.41 4.87 12.15
CA LEU A 122 -4.86 4.55 13.46
C LEU A 122 -3.34 4.70 13.51
N ILE A 123 -2.64 4.06 12.57
CA ILE A 123 -1.17 4.15 12.49
C ILE A 123 -0.74 5.57 12.10
N GLY A 124 -1.38 6.17 11.10
CA GLY A 124 -1.02 7.47 10.55
C GLY A 124 -1.23 8.62 11.52
N SER A 125 -2.29 8.60 12.32
CA SER A 125 -2.54 9.64 13.33
C SER A 125 -1.54 9.66 14.49
N LEU A 126 -0.79 8.56 14.72
CA LEU A 126 0.28 8.51 15.72
C LEU A 126 1.68 8.70 15.12
N THR A 127 1.89 8.31 13.86
CA THR A 127 3.23 8.21 13.24
C THR A 127 3.44 9.15 12.06
N GLY A 128 2.37 9.72 11.50
CA GLY A 128 2.36 10.41 10.20
C GLY A 128 2.41 9.47 8.98
N ILE A 129 2.49 8.15 9.20
CA ILE A 129 2.62 7.15 8.14
C ILE A 129 1.27 6.44 7.96
N TYR A 130 0.55 6.80 6.90
CA TYR A 130 -0.77 6.24 6.63
C TYR A 130 -0.63 4.96 5.81
N ALA A 131 -0.13 3.90 6.43
CA ALA A 131 0.03 2.57 5.83
C ALA A 131 -0.36 1.47 6.83
N ARG A 132 -0.78 0.30 6.33
CA ARG A 132 -0.96 -0.88 7.17
C ARG A 132 0.40 -1.37 7.66
N ALA A 133 0.46 -1.87 8.89
CA ALA A 133 1.70 -2.39 9.45
C ALA A 133 2.30 -3.50 8.58
N GLU A 134 1.45 -4.37 8.01
CA GLU A 134 1.86 -5.48 7.13
C GLU A 134 2.53 -5.03 5.83
N TRP A 135 2.30 -3.79 5.38
CA TRP A 135 2.93 -3.26 4.17
C TRP A 135 4.35 -2.77 4.44
N LEU A 136 4.61 -2.28 5.64
CA LEU A 136 5.90 -1.73 6.02
C LEU A 136 6.96 -2.83 6.06
N SER A 137 8.22 -2.45 5.82
CA SER A 137 9.34 -3.37 6.01
C SER A 137 9.54 -3.64 7.50
N ASP A 138 10.11 -4.82 7.81
CA ASP A 138 10.31 -5.27 9.19
C ASP A 138 11.14 -4.27 10.00
N ASN A 139 12.17 -3.69 9.39
CA ASN A 139 13.01 -2.65 9.99
C ASN A 139 12.23 -1.38 10.36
N ILE A 140 11.25 -0.99 9.54
CA ILE A 140 10.44 0.21 9.79
C ILE A 140 9.42 -0.09 10.89
N CYS A 141 8.78 -1.25 10.84
CA CYS A 141 7.90 -1.70 11.91
C CYS A 141 8.64 -1.74 13.25
N ASP A 142 9.83 -2.35 13.30
CA ASP A 142 10.66 -2.42 14.51
C ASP A 142 11.06 -1.03 15.01
N THR A 143 11.53 -0.16 14.12
CA THR A 143 11.95 1.21 14.49
C THR A 143 10.81 2.00 15.10
N ILE A 144 9.62 1.97 14.48
CA ILE A 144 8.44 2.69 14.98
C ILE A 144 7.98 2.06 16.30
N TYR A 145 7.88 0.73 16.34
CA TYR A 145 7.48 -0.02 17.51
C TYR A 145 8.37 0.27 18.71
N CYS A 146 9.69 0.15 18.54
CA CYS A 146 10.66 0.39 19.62
C CYS A 146 10.58 1.83 20.14
N ARG A 147 10.45 2.83 19.27
CA ARG A 147 10.25 4.24 19.71
C ARG A 147 8.97 4.41 20.52
N MET A 148 7.87 3.82 20.09
CA MET A 148 6.60 3.90 20.82
C MET A 148 6.67 3.15 22.15
N ARG A 149 7.29 1.97 22.17
CA ARG A 149 7.54 1.17 23.38
C ARG A 149 8.39 1.94 24.38
N ASP A 150 9.49 2.54 23.93
CA ASP A 150 10.42 3.25 24.81
C ASP A 150 9.76 4.50 25.38
N ALA A 151 8.96 5.22 24.59
CA ALA A 151 8.15 6.35 25.06
C ALA A 151 7.03 5.92 26.03
N TYR A 152 6.49 4.72 25.90
CA TYR A 152 5.56 4.17 26.90
C TYR A 152 6.29 3.77 28.19
N ALA A 153 7.51 3.22 28.06
CA ALA A 153 8.31 2.74 29.17
C ALA A 153 8.91 3.86 30.04
N THR A 154 8.96 5.11 29.58
CA THR A 154 9.42 6.25 30.40
C THR A 154 8.60 6.47 31.67
N GLU A 155 7.37 5.95 31.72
CA GLU A 155 6.52 5.95 32.93
C GLU A 155 6.79 4.75 33.87
N GLY A 156 7.82 3.93 33.58
CA GLY A 156 8.13 2.71 34.33
C GLY A 156 7.18 1.55 34.02
N ARG A 157 6.54 1.57 32.84
CA ARG A 157 5.46 0.65 32.47
C ARG A 157 5.87 -0.30 31.36
N ASP A 158 5.33 -1.51 31.40
CA ASP A 158 5.46 -2.50 30.33
C ASP A 158 4.09 -2.68 29.67
N TRP A 159 3.96 -2.23 28.42
CA TRP A 159 2.70 -2.28 27.68
C TRP A 159 2.17 -3.71 27.52
N LYS A 160 3.03 -4.74 27.44
CA LYS A 160 2.58 -6.14 27.32
C LYS A 160 1.98 -6.62 28.63
N ALA A 161 2.64 -6.33 29.75
CA ALA A 161 2.14 -6.67 31.09
C ALA A 161 0.84 -5.90 31.39
N ASP A 162 0.83 -4.61 31.09
CA ASP A 162 -0.33 -3.73 31.24
C ASP A 162 -1.54 -4.23 30.44
N LEU A 163 -1.33 -4.60 29.17
CA LEU A 163 -2.37 -5.18 28.32
C LEU A 163 -2.86 -6.54 28.85
N LYS A 164 -1.97 -7.40 29.35
CA LYS A 164 -2.33 -8.67 29.98
C LYS A 164 -3.17 -8.44 31.24
N ASN A 165 -2.85 -7.41 32.03
CA ASN A 165 -3.56 -7.03 33.25
C ASN A 165 -4.81 -6.16 33.02
N GLY A 166 -5.08 -5.75 31.77
CA GLY A 166 -6.23 -4.89 31.43
C GLY A 166 -6.06 -3.41 31.80
N ILE A 167 -4.84 -2.99 32.16
CA ILE A 167 -4.52 -1.60 32.50
C ILE A 167 -4.12 -0.88 31.22
N VAL A 168 -5.07 -0.24 30.53
CA VAL A 168 -4.82 0.37 29.22
C VAL A 168 -5.18 1.87 29.19
N PRO A 169 -4.26 2.76 29.59
CA PRO A 169 -4.54 4.20 29.64
C PRO A 169 -4.69 4.87 28.29
N ASN A 170 -4.09 4.28 27.25
CA ASN A 170 -4.28 4.72 25.88
C ASN A 170 -4.52 3.51 24.97
N PRO A 171 -5.79 3.07 24.81
CA PRO A 171 -6.16 1.90 23.99
C PRO A 171 -5.67 2.01 22.55
N LYS A 172 -5.76 3.21 21.96
CA LYS A 172 -5.28 3.49 20.61
C LYS A 172 -3.77 3.26 20.46
N LEU A 173 -2.98 3.80 21.38
CA LEU A 173 -1.52 3.64 21.38
C LEU A 173 -1.13 2.16 21.52
N ILE A 174 -1.73 1.45 22.48
CA ILE A 174 -1.45 0.03 22.70
C ILE A 174 -1.83 -0.81 21.47
N TYR A 175 -2.98 -0.52 20.85
CA TYR A 175 -3.38 -1.24 19.65
C TYR A 175 -2.42 -1.03 18.49
N VAL A 176 -1.97 0.20 18.24
CA VAL A 176 -0.96 0.48 17.21
C VAL A 176 0.37 -0.20 17.51
N MET A 177 0.83 -0.19 18.77
CA MET A 177 2.04 -0.93 19.15
C MET A 177 1.89 -2.43 18.91
N ALA A 178 0.73 -3.01 19.24
CA ALA A 178 0.46 -4.44 19.04
C ALA A 178 0.41 -4.80 17.54
N MET A 179 -0.19 -3.95 16.69
CA MET A 179 -0.17 -4.12 15.23
C MET A 179 1.25 -4.13 14.67
N LEU A 180 2.09 -3.15 15.06
CA LEU A 180 3.47 -3.05 14.60
C LEU A 180 4.34 -4.21 15.10
N ASN A 181 4.19 -4.59 16.37
CA ASN A 181 4.88 -5.72 16.98
C ASN A 181 4.52 -7.05 16.29
N ASN A 182 3.24 -7.29 16.00
CA ASN A 182 2.81 -8.49 15.28
C ASN A 182 3.26 -8.51 13.83
N ALA A 183 3.32 -7.36 13.15
CA ALA A 183 3.82 -7.27 11.79
C ALA A 183 5.34 -7.51 11.71
N TYR A 184 6.09 -7.05 12.70
CA TYR A 184 7.54 -7.24 12.79
C TYR A 184 7.93 -8.66 13.24
N MET A 185 7.32 -9.16 14.31
CA MET A 185 7.56 -10.48 14.89
C MET A 185 6.24 -11.27 14.90
N PRO A 186 5.82 -11.85 13.76
CA PRO A 186 4.60 -12.64 13.72
C PRO A 186 4.76 -13.88 14.61
N GLY A 187 3.76 -14.15 15.44
CA GLY A 187 3.73 -15.29 16.35
C GLY A 187 2.41 -15.33 17.11
N GLU A 188 2.06 -16.50 17.64
CA GLU A 188 0.78 -16.74 18.32
C GLU A 188 0.57 -15.75 19.48
N GLU A 189 1.57 -15.58 20.35
CA GLU A 189 1.49 -14.60 21.46
C GLU A 189 1.25 -13.17 20.95
N ASN A 190 1.97 -12.74 19.91
CA ASN A 190 1.84 -11.37 19.39
C ASN A 190 0.50 -11.15 18.66
N PHE A 191 -0.05 -12.20 18.04
CA PHE A 191 -1.37 -12.19 17.45
C PHE A 191 -2.45 -12.07 18.54
N GLU A 192 -2.36 -12.87 19.62
CA GLU A 192 -3.27 -12.77 20.76
C GLU A 192 -3.23 -11.38 21.42
N LEU A 193 -2.04 -10.81 21.60
CA LEU A 193 -1.88 -9.44 22.10
C LEU A 193 -2.54 -8.42 21.16
N ARG A 194 -2.39 -8.58 19.84
CA ARG A 194 -3.07 -7.70 18.85
C ARG A 194 -4.58 -7.81 18.97
N MET A 195 -5.14 -9.02 19.06
CA MET A 195 -6.58 -9.25 19.19
C MET A 195 -7.13 -8.63 20.48
N LYS A 196 -6.47 -8.87 21.61
CA LYS A 196 -6.86 -8.29 22.91
C LYS A 196 -6.80 -6.75 22.87
N ALA A 197 -5.78 -6.17 22.25
CA ALA A 197 -5.68 -4.72 22.11
C ALA A 197 -6.78 -4.15 21.19
N ALA A 198 -7.17 -4.88 20.14
CA ALA A 198 -8.27 -4.50 19.25
C ALA A 198 -9.61 -4.47 20.00
N GLU A 199 -9.88 -5.49 20.83
CA GLU A 199 -11.10 -5.55 21.66
C GLU A 199 -11.18 -4.37 22.63
N LEU A 200 -10.09 -4.05 23.33
CA LEU A 200 -10.05 -2.92 24.26
C LEU A 200 -10.17 -1.57 23.54
N TYR A 201 -9.58 -1.46 22.35
CA TYR A 201 -9.75 -0.27 21.52
C TYR A 201 -11.22 -0.10 21.09
N ALA A 202 -11.86 -1.16 20.59
CA ALA A 202 -13.27 -1.15 20.22
C ALA A 202 -14.18 -0.82 21.42
N ALA A 203 -13.88 -1.36 22.60
CA ALA A 203 -14.59 -1.04 23.83
C ALA A 203 -14.45 0.45 24.23
N SER A 204 -13.33 1.10 23.91
CA SER A 204 -13.09 2.52 24.21
C SER A 204 -13.81 3.51 23.28
N LEU A 205 -14.39 3.02 22.18
CA LEU A 205 -15.16 3.83 21.23
C LEU A 205 -16.66 3.91 21.57
N ASN A 206 -17.13 3.05 22.48
CA ASN A 206 -18.52 3.00 22.95
C ASN A 206 -18.70 3.78 24.25
#